data_AF-A0A1C6GP53-F1
#
_entry.id   AF-A0A1C6GP53-F1
#
_cell.length_a   1.000
_cell.length_b   1.000
_cell.length_c   1.000
_cell.angle_alpha   90.00
_cell.angle_beta   90.00
_cell.angle_gamma   90.00
#
_symmetry.space_group_name_H-M   'P 1'
#
loop_
_entity.id
_entity.type
_entity.pdbx_description
1 polymer ?
#
loop_
_entity_poly.entity_id
_entity_poly.type
_entity_poly.pdbx_seq_one_letter_code
_entity_poly.pdbx_strand_id
1 'polypeptide(L)'
;MNQEERRKYLIQELLDEREEYCHIEIPQNESSQKLLLRDLMNVREPKKIKSEFYRIQDAYLQTAIEEKGIVDVNDLKPIQEGIYLWQGDITTLKCDAIVNAANSQMTGCYIPHHRCIDNCIHSYAGMQLRYACYQIMEKQ
;
A
#
# COMPACT_ATOMS: atom_id res chain seq x y z
N MET A 1 -19.82 -1.23 0.24
CA MET A 1 -19.01 -1.42 1.45
C MET A 1 -18.49 -0.07 1.90
N ASN A 2 -18.70 0.27 3.16
CA ASN A 2 -18.06 1.41 3.81
C ASN A 2 -16.58 1.09 4.15
N GLN A 3 -15.84 2.08 4.63
CA GLN A 3 -14.40 1.93 4.86
C GLN A 3 -14.03 0.91 5.95
N GLU A 4 -14.87 0.74 6.97
CA GLU A 4 -14.71 -0.27 8.01
C GLU A 4 -14.95 -1.69 7.44
N GLU A 5 -16.04 -1.87 6.69
CA GLU A 5 -16.38 -3.14 6.04
C GLU A 5 -15.29 -3.60 5.08
N ARG A 6 -14.76 -2.66 4.26
CA ARG A 6 -13.63 -2.96 3.36
C ARG A 6 -12.42 -3.42 4.15
N ARG A 7 -12.04 -2.71 5.21
CA ARG A 7 -10.89 -3.05 6.04
C ARG A 7 -11.02 -4.42 6.69
N LYS A 8 -12.17 -4.73 7.30
CA LYS A 8 -12.41 -6.05 7.91
C LYS A 8 -12.40 -7.17 6.88
N TYR A 9 -13.01 -6.96 5.71
CA TYR A 9 -12.96 -7.91 4.60
C TYR A 9 -11.52 -8.20 4.15
N LEU A 10 -10.71 -7.16 3.94
CA LEU A 10 -9.32 -7.32 3.50
C LEU A 10 -8.48 -8.07 4.54
N ILE A 11 -8.66 -7.76 5.83
CA ILE A 11 -8.00 -8.49 6.91
C ILE A 11 -8.42 -9.96 6.89
N GLN A 12 -9.73 -10.24 6.80
CA GLN A 12 -10.24 -11.61 6.82
C GLN A 12 -9.70 -12.43 5.64
N GLU A 13 -9.78 -11.91 4.40
CA GLU A 13 -9.25 -12.63 3.22
C GLU A 13 -7.74 -12.92 3.35
N LEU A 14 -6.96 -12.04 4.00
CA LEU A 14 -5.53 -12.25 4.21
C LEU A 14 -5.24 -13.26 5.34
N LEU A 15 -6.05 -13.26 6.40
CA LEU A 15 -5.95 -14.27 7.46
C LEU A 15 -6.30 -15.66 6.93
N ASP A 16 -7.31 -15.76 6.09
CA ASP A 16 -7.77 -17.02 5.48
C ASP A 16 -6.76 -17.62 4.48
N GLU A 17 -5.72 -16.88 4.07
CA GLU A 17 -4.68 -17.40 3.18
C GLU A 17 -3.73 -18.40 3.85
N ARG A 18 -3.62 -18.41 5.20
CA ARG A 18 -2.69 -19.28 5.94
C ARG A 18 -3.37 -19.88 7.16
N GLU A 19 -3.35 -21.21 7.27
CA GLU A 19 -3.87 -21.92 8.45
C GLU A 19 -3.19 -21.47 9.75
N GLU A 20 -1.92 -21.07 9.67
CA GLU A 20 -1.15 -20.53 10.80
C GLU A 20 -1.80 -19.29 11.44
N TYR A 21 -2.63 -18.55 10.70
CA TYR A 21 -3.30 -17.34 11.19
C TYR A 21 -4.66 -17.58 11.83
N CYS A 22 -5.09 -18.85 11.96
CA CYS A 22 -6.42 -19.20 12.48
C CYS A 22 -6.73 -18.68 13.90
N HIS A 23 -5.70 -18.34 14.67
CA HIS A 23 -5.80 -17.83 16.04
C HIS A 23 -5.76 -16.30 16.13
N ILE A 24 -5.54 -15.61 15.01
CA ILE A 24 -5.50 -14.14 14.98
C ILE A 24 -6.92 -13.61 14.85
N GLU A 25 -7.38 -12.91 15.88
CA GLU A 25 -8.67 -12.23 15.86
C GLU A 25 -8.54 -10.81 15.30
N ILE A 26 -9.56 -10.38 14.54
CA ILE A 26 -9.65 -8.99 14.07
C ILE A 26 -9.92 -8.07 15.28
N PRO A 27 -9.03 -7.12 15.61
CA PRO A 27 -9.23 -6.23 16.75
C PRO A 27 -10.49 -5.38 16.61
N GLN A 28 -11.10 -4.97 17.72
CA GLN A 28 -12.29 -4.11 17.69
C GLN A 28 -11.97 -2.65 17.33
N ASN A 29 -10.78 -2.17 17.69
CA ASN A 29 -10.36 -0.80 17.43
C ASN A 29 -9.84 -0.60 16.00
N GLU A 30 -10.26 0.49 15.35
CA GLU A 30 -9.87 0.83 13.99
C GLU A 30 -8.34 0.97 13.81
N SER A 31 -7.64 1.63 14.72
CA SER A 31 -6.19 1.83 14.61
C SER A 31 -5.45 0.49 14.61
N SER A 32 -5.86 -0.43 15.49
CA SER A 32 -5.30 -1.78 15.53
C SER A 32 -5.64 -2.59 14.28
N GLN A 33 -6.84 -2.44 13.71
CA GLN A 33 -7.18 -3.04 12.41
C GLN A 33 -6.30 -2.50 11.28
N LYS A 34 -6.04 -1.19 11.24
CA LYS A 34 -5.15 -0.57 10.23
C LYS A 34 -3.72 -1.11 10.34
N LEU A 35 -3.19 -1.28 11.57
CA LEU A 35 -1.88 -1.87 11.80
C LEU A 35 -1.85 -3.35 11.34
N LEU A 36 -2.85 -4.14 11.73
CA LEU A 36 -2.94 -5.55 11.32
C LEU A 36 -3.03 -5.70 9.80
N LEU A 37 -3.87 -4.91 9.13
CA LEU A 37 -3.97 -4.94 7.67
C LEU A 37 -2.61 -4.63 7.01
N ARG A 38 -1.91 -3.60 7.49
CA ARG A 38 -0.58 -3.24 6.99
C ARG A 38 0.42 -4.38 7.19
N ASP A 39 0.41 -5.02 8.35
CA ASP A 39 1.32 -6.12 8.67
C ASP A 39 1.10 -7.32 7.76
N LEU A 40 -0.16 -7.73 7.60
CA LEU A 40 -0.54 -8.82 6.70
C LEU A 40 -0.12 -8.52 5.25
N MET A 41 -0.37 -7.29 4.76
CA MET A 41 0.06 -6.88 3.42
C MET A 41 1.59 -6.84 3.27
N ASN A 42 2.32 -6.42 4.32
CA ASN A 42 3.78 -6.33 4.30
C ASN A 42 4.43 -7.72 4.22
N VAL A 43 3.94 -8.71 4.97
CA VAL A 43 4.55 -10.05 5.01
C VAL A 43 4.06 -10.96 3.89
N ARG A 44 2.99 -10.60 3.17
CA ARG A 44 2.43 -11.45 2.11
C ARG A 44 3.38 -11.58 0.92
N GLU A 45 3.61 -12.82 0.50
CA GLU A 45 4.36 -13.18 -0.70
C GLU A 45 3.72 -12.60 -1.99
N PRO A 46 4.54 -12.33 -3.04
CA PRO A 46 4.08 -11.75 -4.28
C PRO A 46 3.36 -12.78 -5.16
N LYS A 47 2.14 -13.14 -4.79
CA LYS A 47 1.27 -14.05 -5.57
C LYS A 47 -0.02 -13.38 -6.00
N LYS A 48 -0.61 -13.86 -7.09
CA LYS A 48 -1.91 -13.39 -7.59
C LYS A 48 -2.98 -13.52 -6.51
N ILE A 49 -3.87 -12.53 -6.40
CA ILE A 49 -5.08 -12.62 -5.58
C ILE A 49 -6.33 -12.45 -6.46
N LYS A 50 -7.50 -12.80 -5.92
CA LYS A 50 -8.79 -12.65 -6.60
C LYS A 50 -9.00 -11.18 -7.01
N SER A 51 -9.62 -10.95 -8.15
CA SER A 51 -9.92 -9.60 -8.65
C SER A 51 -10.82 -8.80 -7.71
N GLU A 52 -11.70 -9.48 -6.99
CA GLU A 52 -12.55 -8.86 -5.98
C GLU A 52 -11.74 -8.23 -4.84
N PHE A 53 -10.69 -8.90 -4.36
CA PHE A 53 -9.79 -8.36 -3.37
C PHE A 53 -9.15 -7.06 -3.86
N TYR A 54 -8.60 -7.06 -5.09
CA TYR A 54 -7.99 -5.85 -5.65
C TYR A 54 -8.99 -4.70 -5.74
N ARG A 55 -10.21 -4.95 -6.22
CA ARG A 55 -11.26 -3.92 -6.30
C ARG A 55 -11.59 -3.31 -4.92
N ILE A 56 -11.68 -4.15 -3.88
CA ILE A 56 -12.00 -3.69 -2.52
C ILE A 56 -10.80 -2.96 -1.89
N GLN A 57 -9.59 -3.47 -2.09
CA GLN A 57 -8.35 -2.86 -1.65
C GLN A 57 -8.16 -1.48 -2.30
N ASP A 58 -8.37 -1.37 -3.60
CA ASP A 58 -8.21 -0.13 -4.34
C ASP A 58 -9.18 0.93 -3.82
N ALA A 59 -10.45 0.57 -3.62
CA ALA A 59 -11.43 1.47 -3.03
C ALA A 59 -11.06 1.87 -1.59
N TYR A 60 -10.47 0.97 -0.81
CA TYR A 60 -10.00 1.26 0.55
C TYR A 60 -8.81 2.23 0.54
N LEU A 61 -7.78 1.94 -0.26
CA LEU A 61 -6.54 2.72 -0.32
C LEU A 61 -6.78 4.09 -0.96
N GLN A 62 -7.60 4.19 -2.00
CA GLN A 62 -7.98 5.47 -2.61
C GLN A 62 -8.67 6.38 -1.59
N THR A 63 -9.69 5.88 -0.88
CA THR A 63 -10.33 6.66 0.19
C THR A 63 -9.33 7.04 1.29
N ALA A 64 -8.41 6.15 1.67
CA ALA A 64 -7.39 6.47 2.67
C ALA A 64 -6.37 7.54 2.22
N ILE A 65 -6.05 7.61 0.92
CA ILE A 65 -5.20 8.65 0.33
C ILE A 65 -5.97 9.97 0.23
N GLU A 66 -7.23 9.93 -0.19
CA GLU A 66 -8.11 11.09 -0.26
C GLU A 66 -8.29 11.75 1.13
N GLU A 67 -8.50 10.95 2.17
CA GLU A 67 -8.61 11.42 3.57
C GLU A 67 -7.34 12.13 4.07
N LYS A 68 -6.15 11.79 3.54
CA LYS A 68 -4.90 12.49 3.85
C LYS A 68 -4.76 13.83 3.13
N GLY A 69 -5.49 14.02 2.02
CA GLY A 69 -5.39 15.19 1.15
C GLY A 69 -4.40 14.98 0.01
N ILE A 70 -4.92 15.07 -1.22
CA ILE A 70 -4.13 14.99 -2.46
C ILE A 70 -3.51 16.36 -2.75
N VAL A 71 -2.23 16.36 -3.12
CA VAL A 71 -1.51 17.55 -3.58
C VAL A 71 -1.20 17.37 -5.06
N ASP A 72 -1.76 18.23 -5.92
CA ASP A 72 -1.43 18.23 -7.34
C ASP A 72 -0.13 19.01 -7.57
N VAL A 73 0.79 18.45 -8.36
CA VAL A 73 2.04 19.14 -8.71
C VAL A 73 1.80 20.49 -9.38
N ASN A 74 0.66 20.65 -10.08
CA ASN A 74 0.29 21.91 -10.73
C ASN A 74 -0.12 23.02 -9.74
N ASP A 75 -0.46 22.65 -8.50
CA ASP A 75 -0.77 23.62 -7.43
C ASP A 75 0.49 24.06 -6.66
N LEU A 76 1.64 23.45 -6.94
CA LEU A 76 2.91 23.77 -6.29
C LEU A 76 3.61 24.95 -6.97
N LYS A 77 4.40 25.68 -6.19
CA LYS A 77 5.26 26.75 -6.71
C LYS A 77 6.64 26.19 -7.07
N PRO A 78 7.10 26.32 -8.33
CA PRO A 78 8.45 25.92 -8.71
C PRO A 78 9.50 26.82 -8.04
N ILE A 79 10.66 26.24 -7.70
CA ILE A 79 11.86 26.99 -7.30
C ILE A 79 12.67 27.43 -8.52
N GLN A 80 12.53 26.70 -9.63
CA GLN A 80 13.05 26.99 -10.96
C GLN A 80 12.11 26.31 -11.97
N GLU A 81 12.07 26.78 -13.22
CA GLU A 81 11.27 26.14 -14.28
C GLU A 81 11.50 24.61 -14.31
N GLY A 82 10.43 23.84 -14.13
CA GLY A 82 10.47 22.37 -14.08
C GLY A 82 11.06 21.75 -12.80
N ILE A 83 11.45 22.55 -11.80
CA ILE A 83 12.05 22.07 -10.54
C ILE A 83 11.27 22.60 -9.34
N TYR A 84 10.84 21.67 -8.50
CA TYR A 84 10.03 21.93 -7.32
C TYR A 84 10.75 21.40 -6.08
N LEU A 85 10.65 22.13 -4.97
CA LEU A 85 10.98 21.62 -3.65
C LEU A 85 9.69 21.57 -2.84
N TRP A 86 9.32 20.37 -2.41
CA TRP A 86 8.07 20.13 -1.69
C TRP A 86 8.31 19.26 -0.46
N GLN A 87 7.67 19.62 0.64
CA GLN A 87 7.67 18.87 1.89
C GLN A 87 6.28 18.27 2.10
N GLY A 88 6.16 16.95 2.05
CA GLY A 88 4.89 16.26 2.23
C GLY A 88 5.01 14.74 2.19
N ASP A 89 3.86 14.06 2.19
CA ASP A 89 3.75 12.61 2.04
C ASP A 89 3.75 12.25 0.54
N ILE A 90 4.83 11.65 0.03
CA ILE A 90 4.95 11.31 -1.39
C ILE A 90 3.78 10.47 -1.93
N THR A 91 3.09 9.73 -1.06
CA THR A 91 1.94 8.88 -1.45
C THR A 91 0.68 9.68 -1.78
N THR A 92 0.66 10.99 -1.48
CA THR A 92 -0.45 11.89 -1.79
C THR A 92 -0.14 12.88 -2.92
N LEU A 93 1.08 12.83 -3.47
CA LEU A 93 1.47 13.68 -4.59
C LEU A 93 0.88 13.15 -5.90
N LYS A 94 -0.04 13.91 -6.49
CA LYS A 94 -0.56 13.65 -7.83
C LYS A 94 0.42 14.22 -8.85
N CYS A 95 1.14 13.31 -9.50
CA CYS A 95 2.10 13.56 -10.57
C CYS A 95 2.17 12.31 -11.47
N ASP A 96 2.92 12.39 -12.57
CA ASP A 96 2.98 11.29 -13.55
C ASP A 96 3.69 10.05 -13.00
N ALA A 97 4.74 10.24 -12.21
CA ALA A 97 5.51 9.15 -11.61
C ALA A 97 6.24 9.61 -10.33
N ILE A 98 6.38 8.69 -9.39
CA ILE A 98 7.25 8.82 -8.22
C ILE A 98 8.39 7.79 -8.31
N VAL A 99 9.55 8.12 -7.76
CA VAL A 99 10.71 7.22 -7.71
C VAL A 99 10.74 6.52 -6.35
N ASN A 100 10.81 5.18 -6.36
CA ASN A 100 10.97 4.36 -5.17
C ASN A 100 12.44 3.96 -4.97
N ALA A 101 12.98 4.09 -3.75
CA ALA A 101 14.28 3.53 -3.38
C ALA A 101 14.12 2.06 -2.99
N ALA A 102 14.04 1.19 -3.99
CA ALA A 102 13.84 -0.24 -3.83
C ALA A 102 15.08 -0.96 -3.27
N ASN A 103 14.86 -2.14 -2.68
CA ASN A 103 15.90 -3.08 -2.30
C ASN A 103 16.20 -4.09 -3.44
N SER A 104 17.26 -4.89 -3.31
CA SER A 104 17.70 -5.83 -4.35
C SER A 104 16.69 -6.95 -4.69
N GLN A 105 15.74 -7.24 -3.80
CA GLN A 105 14.67 -8.21 -4.07
C GLN A 105 13.55 -7.62 -4.94
N MET A 106 13.51 -6.30 -5.14
CA MET A 106 12.59 -5.54 -6.00
C MET A 106 11.09 -5.70 -5.69
N THR A 107 10.71 -6.48 -4.68
CA THR A 107 9.30 -6.79 -4.35
C THR A 107 8.79 -6.00 -3.15
N GLY A 108 9.45 -4.90 -2.80
CA GLY A 108 9.11 -4.06 -1.66
C GLY A 108 9.68 -4.53 -0.33
N CYS A 109 9.22 -3.92 0.76
CA CYS A 109 9.67 -4.23 2.12
C CYS A 109 8.74 -5.24 2.82
N TYR A 110 9.32 -6.30 3.41
CA TYR A 110 8.57 -7.33 4.14
C TYR A 110 8.56 -7.14 5.67
N ILE A 111 9.25 -6.11 6.18
CA ILE A 111 9.35 -5.85 7.62
C ILE A 111 8.15 -5.02 8.06
N PRO A 112 7.26 -5.55 8.93
CA PRO A 112 6.13 -4.80 9.48
C PRO A 112 6.56 -3.47 10.11
N HIS A 113 5.83 -2.40 9.85
CA HIS A 113 6.06 -1.04 10.38
C HIS A 113 7.46 -0.43 10.10
N HIS A 114 8.24 -1.01 9.18
CA HIS A 114 9.54 -0.45 8.84
C HIS A 114 9.36 0.92 8.17
N ARG A 115 10.04 1.94 8.71
CA ARG A 115 9.91 3.34 8.27
C ARG A 115 10.78 3.65 7.04
N CYS A 116 10.81 2.76 6.04
CA CYS A 116 11.48 3.01 4.77
C CYS A 116 10.49 3.47 3.70
N ILE A 117 10.99 4.22 2.71
CA ILE A 117 10.16 4.75 1.61
C ILE A 117 9.52 3.63 0.78
N ASP A 118 10.22 2.50 0.63
CA ASP A 118 9.76 1.30 -0.07
C ASP A 118 8.51 0.70 0.59
N ASN A 119 8.50 0.60 1.93
CA ASN A 119 7.33 0.15 2.67
C ASN A 119 6.16 1.14 2.53
N CYS A 120 6.43 2.45 2.61
CA CYS A 120 5.41 3.48 2.44
C CYS A 120 4.75 3.40 1.05
N ILE A 121 5.55 3.39 -0.02
CA ILE A 121 5.03 3.34 -1.39
C ILE A 121 4.25 2.04 -1.63
N HIS A 122 4.80 0.87 -1.30
CA HIS A 122 4.11 -0.40 -1.51
C HIS A 122 2.82 -0.53 -0.68
N SER A 123 2.79 0.00 0.55
CA SER A 123 1.59 -0.08 1.40
C SER A 123 0.43 0.74 0.83
N TYR A 124 0.70 1.91 0.22
CA TYR A 124 -0.35 2.78 -0.34
C TYR A 124 -0.65 2.53 -1.81
N ALA A 125 0.28 1.94 -2.58
CA ALA A 125 0.04 1.53 -3.97
C ALA A 125 -0.78 0.23 -4.09
N GLY A 126 -0.78 -0.60 -3.05
CA GLY A 126 -1.49 -1.87 -3.02
C GLY A 126 -0.66 -3.07 -3.51
N MET A 127 -1.18 -4.28 -3.26
CA MET A 127 -0.44 -5.53 -3.52
C MET A 127 -0.15 -5.80 -4.99
N GLN A 128 -0.85 -5.13 -5.92
CA GLN A 128 -0.59 -5.19 -7.35
C GLN A 128 0.84 -4.77 -7.68
N LEU A 129 1.36 -3.72 -7.02
CA LEU A 129 2.71 -3.24 -7.27
C LEU A 129 3.74 -4.34 -6.97
N ARG A 130 3.62 -4.99 -5.81
CA ARG A 130 4.49 -6.10 -5.42
C ARG A 130 4.41 -7.26 -6.42
N TYR A 131 3.21 -7.65 -6.83
CA TYR A 131 3.03 -8.74 -7.79
C TYR A 131 3.60 -8.37 -9.18
N ALA A 132 3.40 -7.14 -9.65
CA ALA A 132 3.97 -6.66 -10.91
C ALA A 132 5.50 -6.66 -10.87
N CYS A 133 6.11 -6.18 -9.78
CA CYS A 133 7.55 -6.24 -9.59
C CYS A 133 8.09 -7.68 -9.61
N TYR A 134 7.42 -8.61 -8.93
CA TYR A 134 7.78 -10.03 -8.99
C TYR A 134 7.72 -10.57 -10.42
N GLN A 135 6.66 -10.28 -11.17
CA GLN A 135 6.56 -10.70 -12.57
C GLN A 135 7.63 -10.10 -13.48
N ILE A 136 8.16 -8.92 -13.15
CA ILE A 136 9.31 -8.33 -13.87
C ILE A 136 10.57 -9.11 -13.53
N MET A 137 10.82 -9.40 -12.25
CA MET A 137 12.01 -10.14 -11.82
C MET A 137 12.03 -11.58 -12.34
N GLU A 138 10.89 -12.26 -12.43
CA GLU A 138 10.80 -13.62 -13.01
C GLU A 138 11.15 -13.67 -14.52
N LYS A 139 11.19 -12.51 -15.19
CA LYS A 139 11.53 -12.40 -16.61
C LYS A 139 12.96 -11.92 -16.87
N GLN A 140 13.71 -11.58 -15.82
CA GLN A 140 15.11 -11.16 -15.90
C GLN A 140 16.04 -12.37 -15.85
#